data_AF-A0A0B1SE28-F1
#
_entry.id   AF-A0A0B1SE28-F1
#
_cell.length_a   1.000
_cell.length_b   1.000
_cell.length_c   1.000
_cell.angle_alpha   90.00
_cell.angle_beta   90.00
_cell.angle_gamma   90.00
#
_symmetry.space_group_name_H-M   'P 1'
#
loop_
_entity.id
_entity.type
_entity.pdbx_description
1 polymer ?
#
loop_
_entity_poly.entity_id
_entity_poly.type
_entity_poly.pdbx_seq_one_letter_code
_entity_poly.pdbx_strand_id
1 'polypeptide(L)'
;MFKVVLDTGTADFWVPDVSCIPPKKVDGCEDSTCDPGVACKVFCSKPTLCCTEAKQFLDVSQKKYTCQGKNIYDPKKSTTAKQYNGTWSVKYMSGSASGVYSTDTVHFGGPDETTALSVTDTPVGRATQISESFRKVWVKSFALARV
;
A
#
# COMPACT_ATOMS: atom_id res chain seq x y z
N MET A 1 -0.97 -13.05 0.26
CA MET A 1 0.16 -13.41 1.15
C MET A 1 1.19 -12.29 1.18
N PHE A 2 1.57 -11.83 2.38
CA PHE A 2 2.63 -10.82 2.57
C PHE A 2 3.92 -11.51 3.00
N LYS A 3 5.06 -11.01 2.52
CA LYS A 3 6.37 -11.41 3.02
C LYS A 3 6.87 -10.29 3.91
N VAL A 4 6.93 -10.57 5.20
CA VAL A 4 7.27 -9.59 6.23
C VAL A 4 8.57 -9.94 6.94
N VAL A 5 9.32 -8.91 7.32
CA VAL A 5 10.40 -9.06 8.30
C VAL A 5 9.80 -8.92 9.69
N LEU A 6 10.03 -9.92 10.54
CA LEU A 6 9.82 -9.83 11.98
C LEU A 6 11.06 -9.18 12.58
N ASP A 7 10.97 -7.90 12.86
CA ASP A 7 12.02 -7.11 13.48
C ASP A 7 11.70 -6.92 14.98
N THR A 8 12.72 -6.96 15.83
CA THR A 8 12.62 -6.78 17.29
C THR A 8 12.98 -5.35 17.74
N GLY A 9 13.37 -4.47 16.81
CA GLY A 9 13.82 -3.10 17.10
C GLY A 9 12.71 -2.07 17.36
N THR A 10 11.43 -2.39 17.11
CA THR A 10 10.27 -1.54 17.45
C THR A 10 9.02 -2.38 17.78
N ALA A 11 7.88 -1.72 17.99
CA ALA A 11 6.64 -2.36 18.44
C ALA A 11 5.47 -2.31 17.42
N ASP A 12 5.67 -1.78 16.21
CA ASP A 12 4.57 -1.57 15.25
C ASP A 12 4.54 -2.61 14.11
N PHE A 13 3.43 -3.34 13.99
CA PHE A 13 3.16 -4.21 12.84
C PHE A 13 2.53 -3.40 11.69
N TRP A 14 3.12 -3.38 10.49
CA TRP A 14 2.56 -2.62 9.38
C TRP A 14 2.70 -3.23 7.97
N VAL A 15 1.76 -2.88 7.08
CA VAL A 15 1.73 -3.33 5.69
C VAL A 15 1.37 -2.17 4.76
N PRO A 16 1.84 -2.15 3.49
CA PRO A 16 1.45 -1.15 2.51
C PRO A 16 -0.07 -1.12 2.27
N ASP A 17 -0.65 0.09 2.25
CA ASP A 17 -2.08 0.28 2.06
C ASP A 17 -2.47 0.49 0.59
N VAL A 18 -3.71 0.14 0.22
CA VAL A 18 -4.25 0.37 -1.12
C VAL A 18 -4.30 1.84 -1.53
N SER A 19 -4.40 2.77 -0.58
CA SER A 19 -4.30 4.20 -0.87
C SER A 19 -2.89 4.67 -1.27
N CYS A 20 -1.86 3.85 -1.01
CA CYS A 20 -0.45 4.12 -1.29
C CYS A 20 -0.01 3.71 -2.71
N ILE A 21 -0.95 3.20 -3.54
CA ILE A 21 -0.71 2.90 -4.95
C ILE A 21 -1.66 3.69 -5.84
N PRO A 22 -1.31 3.92 -7.12
CA PRO A 22 -2.23 4.55 -8.05
C PRO A 22 -3.52 3.72 -8.15
N PRO A 23 -4.69 4.38 -8.33
CA PRO A 23 -5.92 3.65 -8.62
C PRO A 23 -5.72 2.82 -9.89
N LYS A 24 -6.41 1.67 -9.97
CA LYS A 24 -6.44 0.90 -11.22
C LYS A 24 -6.97 1.79 -12.34
N LYS A 25 -6.30 1.77 -13.48
CA LYS A 25 -6.82 2.40 -14.70
C LYS A 25 -8.13 1.72 -15.09
N VAL A 26 -9.03 2.49 -15.70
CA VAL A 26 -10.29 1.97 -16.26
C VAL A 26 -9.97 0.98 -17.38
N ASP A 27 -10.80 -0.05 -17.55
CA ASP A 27 -10.62 -1.06 -18.58
C ASP A 27 -10.55 -0.43 -19.98
N GLY A 28 -9.46 -0.70 -20.71
CA GLY A 28 -9.13 -0.09 -21.99
C GLY A 28 -8.29 1.20 -21.91
N CYS A 29 -7.82 1.57 -20.71
CA CYS A 29 -6.89 2.68 -20.49
C CYS A 29 -5.50 2.22 -20.00
N GLU A 30 -5.21 0.91 -20.07
CA GLU A 30 -4.00 0.30 -19.51
C GLU A 30 -2.72 0.78 -20.18
N ASP A 31 -2.80 1.15 -21.47
CA ASP A 31 -1.69 1.64 -22.27
C ASP A 31 -1.01 2.85 -21.61
N SER A 32 0.32 2.85 -21.56
CA SER A 32 1.14 3.96 -21.05
C SER A 32 0.93 5.23 -21.87
N THR A 33 0.57 5.08 -23.14
CA THR A 33 0.18 6.16 -24.05
C THR A 33 -1.07 6.90 -23.56
N CYS A 34 -1.92 6.22 -22.78
CA CYS A 34 -3.11 6.75 -22.13
C CYS A 34 -2.83 7.35 -20.74
N ASP A 35 -1.56 7.55 -20.35
CA ASP A 35 -1.21 8.27 -19.12
C ASP A 35 -1.47 9.79 -19.26
N PRO A 36 -1.86 10.49 -18.18
CA PRO A 36 -2.22 11.91 -18.23
C PRO A 36 -1.17 12.78 -18.93
N GLY A 37 -1.61 13.57 -19.91
CA GLY A 37 -0.75 14.45 -20.69
C GLY A 37 -1.29 14.71 -22.09
N VAL A 38 -0.56 15.51 -22.86
CA VAL A 38 -0.95 15.82 -24.25
C VAL A 38 -0.91 14.57 -25.12
N ALA A 39 0.05 13.67 -24.87
CA ALA A 39 0.15 12.38 -25.56
C ALA A 39 -1.13 11.53 -25.41
N CYS A 40 -1.74 11.52 -24.22
CA CYS A 40 -3.02 10.82 -23.97
C CYS A 40 -4.11 11.24 -24.96
N LYS A 41 -4.33 12.56 -25.11
CA LYS A 41 -5.41 13.08 -25.96
C LYS A 41 -5.24 12.72 -27.43
N VAL A 42 -3.99 12.52 -27.86
CA VAL A 42 -3.64 12.30 -29.27
C VAL A 42 -3.57 10.81 -29.63
N PHE A 43 -3.00 10.00 -28.73
CA PHE A 43 -2.62 8.64 -29.06
C PHE A 43 -3.44 7.57 -28.31
N CYS A 44 -4.19 7.94 -27.27
CA CYS A 44 -5.04 6.98 -26.56
C CYS A 44 -6.26 6.62 -27.40
N SER A 45 -6.64 5.34 -27.42
CA SER A 45 -7.81 4.85 -28.16
C SER A 45 -9.15 5.36 -27.60
N LYS A 46 -9.20 5.71 -26.30
CA LYS A 46 -10.42 6.20 -25.61
C LYS A 46 -10.13 7.48 -24.81
N PRO A 47 -9.81 8.60 -25.47
CA PRO A 47 -9.28 9.78 -24.79
C PRO A 47 -10.30 10.43 -23.84
N THR A 48 -11.60 10.37 -24.14
CA THR A 48 -12.66 10.89 -23.27
C THR A 48 -12.85 10.08 -21.98
N LEU A 49 -12.46 8.81 -21.97
CA LEU A 49 -12.56 7.91 -20.83
C LEU A 49 -11.27 7.93 -19.99
N CYS A 50 -10.11 7.94 -20.67
CA CYS A 50 -8.80 7.77 -20.04
C CYS A 50 -8.11 9.10 -19.71
N CYS A 51 -8.34 10.14 -20.51
CA CYS A 51 -7.60 11.39 -20.43
C CYS A 51 -8.43 12.47 -19.75
N THR A 52 -8.57 12.39 -18.43
CA THR A 52 -9.10 13.51 -17.64
C THR A 52 -8.19 14.73 -17.76
N GLU A 53 -8.80 15.92 -17.94
CA GLU A 53 -8.13 17.21 -17.93
C GLU A 53 -7.22 17.33 -16.71
N ALA A 54 -5.93 17.48 -16.96
CA ALA A 54 -4.91 17.56 -15.94
C ALA A 54 -4.93 18.92 -15.20
N LYS A 55 -6.05 19.25 -14.55
CA LYS A 55 -6.15 20.36 -13.58
C LYS A 55 -5.44 20.09 -12.25
N GLN A 56 -4.57 19.08 -12.21
CA GLN A 56 -3.69 18.76 -11.10
C GLN A 56 -2.24 18.49 -11.58
N PHE A 57 -1.78 19.19 -12.62
CA PHE A 57 -0.34 19.35 -12.88
C PHE A 57 0.41 20.08 -11.73
N LEU A 58 -0.32 20.52 -10.69
CA LEU A 58 0.19 20.72 -9.34
C LEU A 58 -0.28 19.54 -8.48
N ASP A 59 0.66 18.65 -8.18
CA ASP A 59 0.59 17.50 -7.25
C ASP A 59 0.35 16.10 -7.81
N VAL A 60 0.66 15.87 -9.10
CA VAL A 60 1.33 14.61 -9.52
C VAL A 60 2.81 14.66 -9.11
N SER A 61 3.09 15.19 -7.91
CA SER A 61 4.35 14.89 -7.27
C SER A 61 4.25 13.42 -6.87
N GLN A 62 5.27 12.65 -7.21
CA GLN A 62 5.40 11.23 -6.87
C GLN A 62 5.40 10.91 -5.36
N LYS A 63 4.93 11.82 -4.49
CA LYS A 63 4.87 11.67 -3.04
C LYS A 63 3.76 10.76 -2.54
N LYS A 64 2.64 10.63 -3.26
CA LYS A 64 1.47 9.88 -2.77
C LYS A 64 1.55 8.37 -3.00
N TYR A 65 2.13 7.94 -4.11
CA TYR A 65 2.10 6.55 -4.56
C TYR A 65 3.42 5.81 -4.32
N THR A 66 3.84 5.77 -3.07
CA THR A 66 5.16 5.25 -2.68
C THR A 66 5.24 3.72 -2.62
N CYS A 67 4.11 3.02 -2.64
CA CYS A 67 4.04 1.57 -2.45
C CYS A 67 3.97 0.76 -3.75
N GLN A 68 4.21 1.39 -4.90
CA GLN A 68 4.15 0.72 -6.20
C GLN A 68 5.07 -0.51 -6.25
N GLY A 69 4.55 -1.63 -6.76
CA GLY A 69 5.28 -2.90 -6.86
C GLY A 69 5.31 -3.75 -5.58
N LYS A 70 4.76 -3.26 -4.46
CA LYS A 70 4.61 -4.07 -3.23
C LYS A 70 3.27 -4.80 -3.19
N ASN A 71 3.18 -5.81 -2.32
CA ASN A 71 1.88 -6.38 -1.98
C ASN A 71 1.13 -5.39 -1.12
N ILE A 72 -0.16 -5.24 -1.40
CA ILE A 72 -0.99 -4.17 -0.86
C ILE A 72 -2.13 -4.75 -0.05
N TYR A 73 -2.37 -4.18 1.12
CA TYR A 73 -3.51 -4.47 1.96
C TYR A 73 -4.68 -3.56 1.61
N ASP A 74 -5.85 -4.19 1.42
CA ASP A 74 -7.12 -3.51 1.19
C ASP A 74 -8.10 -3.97 2.29
N PRO A 75 -8.33 -3.16 3.33
CA PRO A 75 -9.21 -3.55 4.44
C PRO A 75 -10.64 -3.80 3.98
N LYS A 76 -11.07 -3.24 2.83
CA LYS A 76 -12.42 -3.47 2.31
C LYS A 76 -12.65 -4.90 1.82
N LYS A 77 -11.56 -5.64 1.57
CA LYS A 77 -11.60 -7.05 1.16
C LYS A 77 -11.51 -8.02 2.32
N SER A 78 -11.26 -7.53 3.54
CA SER A 78 -11.22 -8.33 4.75
C SER A 78 -12.56 -8.23 5.46
N THR A 79 -13.11 -9.37 5.86
CA THR A 79 -14.35 -9.45 6.64
C THR A 79 -14.12 -9.23 8.14
N THR A 80 -12.87 -9.35 8.60
CA THR A 80 -12.46 -9.17 10.00
C THR A 80 -11.83 -7.80 10.27
N ALA A 81 -11.56 -7.03 9.22
CA ALA A 81 -11.02 -5.68 9.34
C ALA A 81 -12.02 -4.74 10.02
N LYS A 82 -11.55 -4.02 11.04
CA LYS A 82 -12.29 -2.94 11.69
C LYS A 82 -11.48 -1.65 11.59
N GLN A 83 -12.19 -0.55 11.41
CA GLN A 83 -11.56 0.76 11.42
C GLN A 83 -11.05 1.07 12.82
N TYR A 84 -9.80 1.52 12.92
CA TYR A 84 -9.19 1.95 14.16
C TYR A 84 -8.73 3.40 13.98
N ASN A 85 -9.12 4.27 14.90
CA ASN A 85 -8.74 5.67 14.82
C ASN A 85 -7.30 5.83 15.34
N GLY A 86 -6.44 6.40 14.50
CA GLY A 86 -5.07 6.68 14.88
C GLY A 86 -4.14 6.73 13.68
N THR A 87 -3.07 7.48 13.83
CA THR A 87 -1.97 7.55 12.86
C THR A 87 -0.71 7.00 13.48
N TRP A 88 0.19 6.51 12.65
CA TRP A 88 1.50 6.03 13.06
C TRP A 88 2.58 6.51 12.10
N SER A 89 3.79 6.59 12.61
CA SER A 89 4.97 6.94 11.82
C SER A 89 6.19 6.30 12.45
N VAL A 90 7.03 5.74 11.59
CA VAL A 90 8.27 5.09 12.01
C VAL A 90 9.43 5.57 11.14
N LYS A 91 10.62 5.61 11.74
CA LYS A 91 11.87 5.93 11.06
C LYS A 91 12.93 4.90 11.47
N TYR A 92 13.48 4.19 10.50
CA TYR A 92 14.58 3.25 10.68
C TYR A 92 15.74 3.69 9.82
N MET A 93 16.81 4.18 10.42
CA MET A 93 17.98 4.66 9.69
C MET A 93 17.57 5.65 8.57
N SER A 94 17.73 5.25 7.30
CA SER A 94 17.36 6.02 6.10
C SER A 94 15.94 5.71 5.57
N GLY A 95 15.24 4.76 6.19
CA GLY A 95 13.87 4.37 5.90
C GLY A 95 12.85 5.09 6.77
N SER A 96 11.69 5.42 6.20
CA SER A 96 10.53 5.86 6.98
C SER A 96 9.24 5.33 6.38
N ALA A 97 8.25 5.13 7.23
CA ALA A 97 6.90 4.76 6.82
C ALA A 97 5.89 5.45 7.74
N SER A 98 4.72 5.76 7.21
CA SER A 98 3.64 6.37 8.00
C SER A 98 2.28 6.02 7.41
N GLY A 99 1.26 6.14 8.25
CA GLY A 99 -0.11 6.02 7.82
C GLY A 99 -1.09 5.94 8.97
N VAL A 100 -2.10 5.10 8.81
CA VAL A 100 -3.24 4.98 9.73
C VAL A 100 -3.32 3.58 10.31
N TYR A 101 -3.99 3.41 11.43
CA TYR A 101 -4.26 2.10 11.98
C TYR A 101 -5.56 1.49 11.44
N SER A 102 -5.62 0.16 11.48
CA SER A 102 -6.84 -0.65 11.48
C SER A 102 -6.62 -1.82 12.42
N THR A 103 -7.67 -2.56 12.77
CA THR A 103 -7.50 -3.88 13.40
C THR A 103 -7.93 -4.96 12.43
N ASP A 104 -7.24 -6.09 12.40
CA ASP A 104 -7.62 -7.24 11.59
C ASP A 104 -7.13 -8.54 12.23
N THR A 105 -7.54 -9.68 11.68
CA THR A 105 -6.97 -10.98 12.00
C THR A 105 -5.68 -11.18 11.20
N VAL A 106 -4.58 -11.49 11.88
CA VAL A 106 -3.28 -11.75 11.26
C VAL A 106 -2.94 -13.22 11.40
N HIS A 107 -2.57 -13.85 10.29
CA HIS A 107 -2.16 -15.26 10.22
C HIS A 107 -0.65 -15.36 10.00
N PHE A 108 0.06 -16.07 10.87
CA PHE A 108 1.51 -16.31 10.81
C PHE A 108 1.81 -17.78 10.49
N GLY A 109 2.84 -18.04 9.67
CA GLY A 109 3.43 -19.39 9.55
C GLY A 109 3.02 -20.22 8.34
N GLY A 110 2.06 -19.78 7.51
CA GLY A 110 1.71 -20.48 6.27
C GLY A 110 0.45 -19.93 5.60
N PRO A 111 0.17 -20.31 4.34
CA PRO A 111 -1.08 -19.95 3.65
C PRO A 111 -2.28 -20.76 4.14
N ASP A 112 -2.05 -21.93 4.74
CA ASP A 112 -3.10 -22.83 5.24
C ASP A 112 -3.49 -22.45 6.67
N GLU A 113 -4.76 -22.06 6.86
CA GLU A 113 -5.29 -21.62 8.16
C GLU A 113 -5.14 -22.66 9.28
N THR A 114 -5.07 -23.95 8.92
CA THR A 114 -4.88 -25.06 9.87
C THR A 114 -3.47 -25.14 10.45
N THR A 115 -2.50 -24.52 9.79
CA THR A 115 -1.09 -24.48 10.22
C THR A 115 -0.64 -23.10 10.65
N ALA A 116 -1.46 -22.08 10.38
CA ALA A 116 -1.13 -20.70 10.69
C ALA A 116 -1.63 -20.30 12.09
N LEU A 117 -0.75 -19.67 12.87
CA LEU A 117 -1.14 -19.01 14.10
C LEU A 117 -1.98 -17.78 13.76
N SER A 118 -3.24 -17.79 14.17
CA SER A 118 -4.20 -16.71 13.90
C SER A 118 -4.36 -15.83 15.13
N VAL A 119 -4.12 -14.53 14.98
CA VAL A 119 -4.25 -13.54 16.06
C VAL A 119 -5.31 -12.52 15.66
N THR A 120 -6.46 -12.56 16.32
CA THR A 120 -7.60 -11.68 16.04
C THR A 120 -7.42 -10.30 16.68
N ASP A 121 -8.15 -9.29 16.17
CA ASP A 121 -8.16 -7.92 16.69
C ASP A 121 -6.75 -7.28 16.81
N THR A 122 -5.83 -7.72 15.95
CA THR A 122 -4.44 -7.24 15.95
C THR A 122 -4.40 -5.82 15.35
N PRO A 123 -3.81 -4.83 16.03
CA PRO A 123 -3.53 -3.53 15.42
C PRO A 123 -2.56 -3.66 14.25
N VAL A 124 -2.98 -3.16 13.08
CA VAL A 124 -2.20 -3.16 11.84
C VAL A 124 -2.01 -1.73 11.37
N GLY A 125 -0.76 -1.30 11.29
CA GLY A 125 -0.37 -0.07 10.63
C GLY A 125 -0.55 -0.19 9.12
N ARG A 126 -1.48 0.56 8.54
CA ARG A 126 -1.68 0.68 7.10
C ARG A 126 -0.81 1.82 6.58
N ALA A 127 0.28 1.48 5.90
CA ALA A 127 1.22 2.48 5.39
C ALA A 127 0.64 3.18 4.16
N THR A 128 0.25 4.44 4.33
CA THR A 128 -0.22 5.29 3.23
C THR A 128 0.96 5.95 2.51
N GLN A 129 2.13 6.02 3.16
CA GLN A 129 3.38 6.56 2.60
C GLN A 129 4.59 5.78 3.12
N ILE A 130 5.56 5.51 2.25
CA ILE A 130 6.86 4.91 2.57
C ILE A 130 8.00 5.67 1.87
N SER A 131 9.18 5.70 2.45
CA SER A 131 10.34 6.33 1.82
C SER A 131 10.90 5.49 0.67
N GLU A 132 11.71 6.14 -0.17
CA GLU A 132 12.38 5.49 -1.30
C GLU A 132 13.24 4.29 -0.86
N SER A 133 13.89 4.39 0.30
CA SER A 133 14.68 3.31 0.88
C SER A 133 13.83 2.06 1.06
N PHE A 134 12.61 2.19 1.61
CA PHE A 134 11.68 1.07 1.75
C PHE A 134 11.05 0.63 0.44
N ARG A 135 10.86 1.54 -0.53
CA ARG A 135 10.40 1.17 -1.88
C ARG A 135 11.32 0.14 -2.53
N LYS A 136 12.64 0.33 -2.42
CA LYS A 136 13.68 -0.52 -3.04
C LYS A 136 13.93 -1.85 -2.33
N VAL A 137 13.50 -2.04 -1.08
CA VAL A 137 13.67 -3.32 -0.40
C VAL A 137 12.74 -4.37 -1.04
N TRP A 138 13.30 -5.54 -1.36
CA TRP A 138 12.59 -6.70 -1.92
C TRP A 138 11.51 -7.26 -1.00
N VAL A 139 11.65 -7.01 0.30
CA VAL A 139 10.64 -7.30 1.32
C VAL A 139 9.36 -6.55 0.97
N LYS A 140 8.25 -7.30 0.94
CA LYS A 140 6.96 -6.77 0.47
C LYS A 140 6.19 -6.03 1.56
N SER A 141 6.52 -6.22 2.85
CA SER A 141 5.90 -5.54 4.01
C SER A 141 6.78 -5.65 5.28
N PHE A 142 6.57 -4.85 6.33
CA PHE A 142 7.39 -4.88 7.56
C PHE A 142 6.51 -5.01 8.81
N ALA A 143 6.63 -6.12 9.52
CA ALA A 143 5.75 -6.47 10.62
C ALA A 143 6.56 -6.61 11.90
N LEU A 144 6.46 -5.68 12.85
CA LEU A 144 7.08 -5.89 14.16
C LEU A 144 6.05 -6.47 15.11
N ALA A 145 6.31 -7.68 15.57
CA ALA A 145 5.55 -8.34 16.63
C ALA A 145 6.52 -8.68 17.76
N ARG A 146 6.16 -8.30 18.99
CA ARG A 146 6.89 -8.64 20.21
C ARG A 146 6.29 -9.92 20.79
N VAL A 147 7.14 -10.83 21.24
CA VAL A 147 6.78 -11.95 22.13
C VAL A 147 6.63 -11.42 23.54
#